data_AF-M4BH92-F1
#
_entry.id   AF-M4BH92-F1
#
_cell.length_a   1.000
_cell.length_b   1.000
_cell.length_c   1.000
_cell.angle_alpha   90.00
_cell.angle_beta   90.00
_cell.angle_gamma   90.00
#
_symmetry.space_group_name_H-M   'P 1'
#
loop_
_entity.id
_entity.type
_entity.pdbx_description
1 polymer ?
#
loop_
_entity_poly.entity_id
_entity_poly.type
_entity_poly.pdbx_seq_one_letter_code
_entity_poly.pdbx_strand_id
1 'polypeptide(L)' 'MAKERNGRVCAMDHRYCIDNGAMIAQAGVLQFQYGDTTPLEEATCTQRFRTDEVPVIWRSD' A
#
# COMPACT_ATOMS: atom_id res chain seq x y z
N MET A 1 -21.79 -14.73 8.06
CA MET A 1 -20.32 -14.65 7.86
C MET A 1 -19.67 -13.40 8.48
N ALA A 2 -19.68 -12.20 7.89
CA ALA A 2 -19.01 -11.01 8.45
C ALA A 2 -19.80 -10.32 9.58
N LYS A 3 -21.10 -10.04 9.35
CA LYS A 3 -21.99 -9.39 10.33
C LYS A 3 -22.14 -10.21 11.62
N GLU A 4 -22.20 -11.53 11.51
CA GLU A 4 -22.22 -12.46 12.67
C GLU A 4 -20.99 -12.36 13.58
N ARG A 5 -19.88 -11.82 13.07
CA ARG A 5 -18.61 -11.63 13.81
C ARG A 5 -18.33 -10.14 14.08
N ASN A 6 -19.35 -9.29 14.02
CA ASN A 6 -19.24 -7.84 14.17
C ASN A 6 -18.26 -7.18 13.17
N GLY A 7 -18.01 -7.84 12.03
CA GLY A 7 -17.12 -7.36 10.96
C GLY A 7 -17.87 -6.64 9.85
N ARG A 8 -17.13 -5.87 9.06
CA ARG A 8 -17.62 -5.17 7.86
C ARG A 8 -16.92 -5.67 6.62
N VAL A 9 -17.65 -5.77 5.51
CA VAL A 9 -17.06 -6.01 4.18
C VAL A 9 -16.94 -4.67 3.47
N CYS A 10 -15.73 -4.34 3.04
CA CYS A 10 -15.44 -3.16 2.23
C CYS A 10 -15.13 -3.62 0.81
N ALA A 11 -16.17 -3.81 0.00
CA ALA A 11 -15.99 -4.16 -1.41
C ALA A 11 -15.41 -2.97 -2.19
N MET A 12 -14.64 -3.28 -3.23
CA MET A 12 -14.02 -2.30 -4.12
C MET A 12 -14.49 -2.53 -5.56
N ASP A 13 -14.51 -1.46 -6.36
CA ASP A 13 -14.72 -1.57 -7.81
C ASP A 13 -13.65 -2.50 -8.43
N HIS A 14 -14.07 -3.44 -9.27
CA HIS A 14 -13.20 -4.46 -9.87
C HIS A 14 -12.00 -3.89 -10.61
N ARG A 15 -12.08 -2.66 -11.13
CA ARG A 15 -10.96 -1.97 -11.79
C ARG A 15 -9.77 -1.75 -10.86
N TYR A 16 -10.01 -1.66 -9.54
CA TYR A 16 -8.98 -1.53 -8.53
C TYR A 16 -8.58 -2.87 -7.89
N CYS A 17 -9.26 -3.97 -8.23
CA CYS A 17 -8.96 -5.31 -7.74
C CYS A 17 -7.98 -6.07 -8.65
N ILE A 18 -7.74 -5.59 -9.87
CA ILE A 18 -6.66 -6.05 -10.74
C ILE A 18 -5.39 -5.25 -10.47
N ASP A 19 -4.24 -5.73 -10.95
CA ASP A 19 -3.00 -4.95 -10.91
C ASP A 19 -3.19 -3.64 -11.69
N ASN A 20 -3.02 -2.52 -11.00
CA ASN A 20 -3.26 -1.20 -11.55
C ASN A 20 -2.25 -0.18 -11.03
N GLY A 21 -1.99 0.87 -11.80
CA GLY A 21 -1.05 1.93 -11.40
C GLY A 21 -1.55 2.78 -10.22
N ALA A 22 -2.86 2.82 -9.96
CA ALA A 22 -3.42 3.65 -8.89
C ALA A 22 -3.03 3.14 -7.49
N MET A 23 -2.94 1.82 -7.29
CA MET A 23 -2.50 1.26 -6.00
C MET A 23 -1.03 1.58 -5.70
N ILE A 24 -0.17 1.60 -6.73
CA ILE A 24 1.24 1.97 -6.62
C ILE A 24 1.36 3.47 -6.30
N ALA A 25 0.64 4.32 -7.04
CA ALA A 25 0.63 5.76 -6.80
C ALA A 25 0.11 6.12 -5.40
N GLN A 26 -0.92 5.40 -4.92
CA GLN A 26 -1.48 5.62 -3.59
C GLN A 26 -0.48 5.29 -2.47
N ALA A 27 0.24 4.17 -2.57
CA ALA A 27 1.28 3.83 -1.60
C ALA A 27 2.46 4.82 -1.65
N GLY A 28 2.84 5.27 -2.85
CA GLY A 28 3.91 6.27 -3.03
C GLY A 28 3.53 7.65 -2.48
N VAL A 29 2.31 8.13 -2.72
CA VAL A 29 1.87 9.44 -2.22
C VAL A 29 1.78 9.46 -0.69
N LEU A 30 1.36 8.35 -0.08
CA LEU A 30 1.33 8.22 1.38
C LEU A 30 2.74 8.26 1.98
N GLN A 31 3.72 7.58 1.39
CA GLN A 31 5.13 7.68 1.83
C GLN A 31 5.63 9.13 1.70
N PHE A 32 5.45 9.74 0.53
CA PHE A 32 5.91 11.09 0.25
C PHE A 32 5.29 12.14 1.20
N GLN A 33 3.98 12.06 1.44
CA GLN A 33 3.28 12.98 2.34
C GLN A 33 3.77 12.91 3.79
N TYR A 34 4.34 11.78 4.21
CA TYR A 34 4.90 11.58 5.54
C TYR A 34 6.43 11.72 5.58
N GLY A 35 7.02 12.27 4.50
CA GLY A 35 8.42 12.69 4.47
C GLY A 35 9.40 11.63 3.98
N ASP A 36 8.92 10.49 3.46
CA ASP A 36 9.78 9.46 2.89
C ASP A 36 10.00 9.67 1.39
N THR A 37 11.26 9.57 0.96
CA THR A 37 11.70 9.79 -0.42
C THR A 37 12.81 8.82 -0.78
N THR A 38 12.77 8.26 -1.99
CA THR A 38 13.80 7.33 -2.47
C THR A 38 14.77 8.04 -3.43
N PRO A 39 16.07 8.10 -3.11
CA PRO A 39 17.10 8.54 -4.05
C PRO A 39 17.10 7.69 -5.33
N LEU A 40 17.50 8.26 -6.47
CA LEU A 40 17.44 7.55 -7.75
C LEU A 40 18.38 6.33 -7.78
N GLU A 41 19.53 6.44 -7.14
CA GLU A 41 20.51 5.36 -6.96
C GLU A 41 19.97 4.18 -6.14
N GLU A 42 18.97 4.42 -5.29
CA GLU A 42 18.31 3.39 -4.47
C GLU A 42 17.05 2.82 -5.14
N ALA A 43 16.53 3.50 -6.18
CA ALA A 43 15.33 3.12 -6.95
C ALA A 43 15.56 1.91 -7.87
N THR A 44 15.99 0.80 -7.28
CA THR A 44 16.28 -0.47 -7.94
C THR A 44 15.13 -1.46 -7.80
N CYS A 45 15.21 -2.60 -8.49
CA CYS A 45 14.17 -3.63 -8.44
C CYS A 45 14.54 -4.77 -7.48
N THR A 46 13.68 -5.00 -6.47
CA THR A 46 13.77 -6.14 -5.56
C THR A 46 12.78 -7.21 -5.98
N GLN A 47 13.24 -8.27 -6.65
CA GLN A 47 12.36 -9.35 -7.15
C GLN A 47 11.64 -10.14 -6.05
N ARG A 48 12.15 -10.08 -4.81
CA ARG A 48 11.60 -10.79 -3.64
C ARG A 48 11.25 -9.81 -2.51
N PHE A 49 10.59 -8.70 -2.87
CA PHE A 49 10.25 -7.65 -1.90
C PHE A 49 9.18 -8.15 -0.92
N ARG A 50 9.49 -8.16 0.38
CA ARG A 50 8.54 -8.60 1.41
C ARG A 50 7.66 -7.45 1.89
N THR A 51 6.43 -7.79 2.28
CA THR A 51 5.45 -6.80 2.77
C THR A 51 5.79 -6.21 4.14
N ASP A 52 6.70 -6.81 4.90
CA ASP A 52 7.14 -6.36 6.22
C ASP A 52 8.52 -5.68 6.22
N GLU A 53 9.15 -5.52 5.06
CA GLU A 53 10.39 -4.76 4.92
C GLU A 53 10.18 -3.24 4.86
N VAL A 54 8.94 -2.79 4.62
CA VAL A 54 8.60 -1.36 4.49
C VAL A 54 7.93 -0.85 5.76
N PRO A 55 8.50 0.15 6.45
CA PRO A 55 7.85 0.78 7.59
C PRO A 55 6.61 1.59 7.14
N VAL A 56 5.48 1.37 7.80
CA VAL A 56 4.22 2.08 7.49
C VAL A 56 4.15 3.39 8.29
N ILE A 57 4.84 4.42 7.81
CA ILE A 57 5.01 5.70 8.53
C ILE A 57 3.75 6.59 8.57
N TRP A 58 2.74 6.28 7.76
CA TRP A 58 1.50 7.05 7.65
C TRP A 58 0.36 6.53 8.55
N ARG A 59 0.65 5.55 9.40
CA ARG A 59 -0.28 5.05 10.41
C ARG A 59 0.28 5.35 11.81
N SER A 60 -0.61 5.73 12.70
CA SER A 60 -0.32 6.14 14.10
C SER A 60 -0.95 5.16 15.07
N ASP A 61 -0.95 3.87 14.73
CA ASP A 61 -1.57 2.79 15.50
C ASP A 61 -1.32 2.87 17.02
#